data_AF-A0A7X9HU71-F1
#
_entry.id   AF-A0A7X9HU71-F1
#
_cell.length_a   1.000
_cell.length_b   1.000
_cell.length_c   1.000
_cell.angle_alpha   90.00
_cell.angle_beta   90.00
_cell.angle_gamma   90.00
#
_symmetry.space_group_name_H-M   'P 1'
#
loop_
_entity.id
_entity.type
_entity.pdbx_description
1 polymer ?
#
loop_
_entity_poly.entity_id
_entity_poly.type
_entity_poly.pdbx_seq_one_letter_code
_entity_poly.pdbx_strand_id
1 'polypeptide(L)'
;MLKKKAMFAVLSVILCFMLIFVSCTVKEQGTVDSKGGDTVEESTQSGGQQSGEDISLGKYSPPIELTAMIYDRGSSSYLPGETPENNTWTKAIEEKLGIRLKVIWSGSYSDYWRELTLYMASGNLPDLFFAYAEQFGQLLQDDAIEDLTDVYKQYVSPRTHELLQEAKAAFDACHSNGRLMAIPSASNTATAANQLAIRYDWMKNLNLQDPKTMDDLLNIIRAFTFDDPDQNGQDDTFGLIANDMIFTTSAISLYGFANGFHAYPDIWIEDSSGNLVYGSVQPEMKQVLQVLQELFRTGQMDTEIHTQ
;
A
#
# COMPACT_ATOMS: atom_id res chain seq x y z
N MET A 1 28.74 -40.26 -13.61
CA MET A 1 27.37 -40.04 -14.11
C MET A 1 26.40 -41.22 -13.94
N LEU A 2 26.86 -42.46 -13.63
CA LEU A 2 25.93 -43.59 -13.41
C LEU A 2 25.17 -43.58 -12.06
N LYS A 3 25.70 -42.97 -11.00
CA LYS A 3 25.02 -42.97 -9.67
C LYS A 3 23.79 -42.05 -9.57
N LYS A 4 23.72 -40.99 -10.38
CA LYS A 4 22.56 -40.06 -10.37
C LYS A 4 21.33 -40.62 -11.13
N LYS A 5 21.53 -41.52 -12.10
CA LYS A 5 20.44 -42.15 -12.86
C LYS A 5 19.74 -43.27 -12.09
N ALA A 6 20.45 -43.97 -11.21
CA ALA A 6 19.85 -45.01 -10.34
C ALA A 6 18.94 -44.40 -9.24
N MET A 7 19.27 -43.20 -8.74
CA MET A 7 18.49 -42.55 -7.69
C MET A 7 17.15 -42.01 -8.19
N PHE A 8 17.07 -41.59 -9.47
CA PHE A 8 15.82 -41.14 -10.09
C PHE A 8 14.85 -42.27 -10.44
N ALA A 9 15.38 -43.47 -10.73
CA ALA A 9 14.56 -44.64 -11.02
C ALA A 9 13.88 -45.21 -9.75
N VAL A 10 14.52 -45.11 -8.59
CA VAL A 10 13.95 -45.59 -7.32
C VAL A 10 12.87 -44.63 -6.78
N LEU A 11 12.99 -43.32 -7.04
CA LEU A 11 11.99 -42.33 -6.59
C LEU A 11 10.67 -42.42 -7.41
N SER A 12 10.73 -42.78 -8.69
CA SER A 12 9.53 -42.92 -9.54
C SER A 12 8.71 -44.18 -9.24
N VAL A 13 9.33 -45.22 -8.67
CA VAL A 13 8.63 -46.48 -8.30
C VAL A 13 7.87 -46.32 -6.97
N ILE A 14 8.33 -45.44 -6.07
CA ILE A 14 7.67 -45.18 -4.78
C ILE A 14 6.45 -44.27 -4.96
N LEU A 15 6.45 -43.37 -5.95
CA LEU A 15 5.32 -42.47 -6.23
C LEU A 15 4.13 -43.17 -6.91
N CYS A 16 4.34 -44.34 -7.54
CA CYS A 16 3.29 -45.10 -8.20
C CYS A 16 2.53 -46.10 -7.29
N PHE A 17 2.95 -46.26 -6.02
CA PHE A 17 2.38 -47.27 -5.11
C PHE A 17 1.37 -46.73 -4.08
N MET A 18 1.11 -45.42 -4.01
CA MET A 18 0.18 -44.83 -3.03
C MET A 18 -1.23 -44.49 -3.56
N LEU A 19 -1.56 -44.80 -4.81
CA LEU A 19 -2.86 -44.42 -5.43
C LEU A 19 -3.90 -45.54 -5.53
N ILE A 20 -3.79 -46.62 -4.73
CA ILE A 20 -4.81 -47.67 -4.71
C ILE A 20 -5.14 -48.01 -3.27
N PHE A 21 -6.22 -47.44 -2.74
CA PHE A 21 -7.21 -48.14 -1.91
C PHE A 21 -8.43 -47.22 -1.72
N VAL A 22 -9.33 -47.23 -2.70
CA VAL A 22 -10.76 -47.01 -2.47
C VAL A 22 -11.40 -48.39 -2.43
N SER A 23 -11.98 -48.78 -1.30
CA SER A 23 -13.02 -49.81 -1.30
C SER A 23 -13.97 -49.56 -0.14
N CYS A 24 -15.26 -49.52 -0.49
CA CYS A 24 -16.41 -49.32 0.36
C CYS A 24 -16.62 -50.47 1.36
N THR A 25 -17.22 -50.16 2.51
CA THR A 25 -18.13 -51.12 3.16
C THR A 25 -19.28 -50.36 3.82
N VAL A 26 -20.50 -50.71 3.39
CA VAL A 26 -21.80 -50.33 3.95
C VAL A 26 -22.41 -51.58 4.60
N LYS A 27 -23.22 -51.35 5.65
CA LYS A 27 -24.11 -52.24 6.45
C LYS A 27 -23.60 -52.50 7.88
N GLU A 28 -24.41 -52.48 8.94
CA GLU A 28 -25.86 -52.47 9.12
C GLU A 28 -26.22 -51.99 10.54
N GLN A 29 -27.49 -51.66 10.76
CA GLN A 29 -28.11 -51.19 12.00
C GLN A 29 -27.96 -52.14 13.20
N GLY A 30 -27.90 -51.56 14.40
CA GLY A 30 -28.12 -52.24 15.68
C GLY A 30 -28.50 -51.24 16.78
N THR A 31 -29.80 -51.15 17.06
CA THR A 31 -30.43 -50.43 18.19
C THR A 31 -30.19 -51.16 19.51
N VAL A 32 -29.74 -50.46 20.56
CA VAL A 32 -30.05 -50.77 21.97
C VAL A 32 -30.09 -49.48 22.80
N ASP A 33 -31.22 -49.26 23.48
CA ASP A 33 -31.48 -48.24 24.51
C ASP A 33 -30.62 -48.40 25.77
N SER A 34 -30.27 -47.28 26.44
CA SER A 34 -30.69 -47.02 27.84
C SER A 34 -29.84 -45.93 28.55
N LYS A 35 -30.54 -44.84 28.90
CA LYS A 35 -30.50 -44.03 30.15
C LYS A 35 -29.20 -43.35 30.65
N GLY A 36 -29.39 -42.06 30.94
CA GLY A 36 -28.57 -41.17 31.78
C GLY A 36 -28.18 -39.94 30.96
N GLY A 37 -28.83 -38.78 31.02
CA GLY A 37 -29.34 -38.09 32.20
C GLY A 37 -28.27 -37.10 32.67
N ASP A 38 -28.12 -35.97 31.97
CA ASP A 38 -27.78 -34.71 32.63
C ASP A 38 -28.17 -33.51 31.75
N THR A 39 -28.82 -32.58 32.43
CA THR A 39 -29.42 -31.31 32.02
C THR A 39 -28.38 -30.31 31.50
N VAL A 40 -28.63 -29.72 30.33
CA VAL A 40 -28.06 -28.44 29.94
C VAL A 40 -29.22 -27.49 29.66
N GLU A 41 -29.30 -26.45 30.47
CA GLU A 41 -30.30 -25.39 30.38
C GLU A 41 -30.12 -24.60 29.08
N GLU A 42 -31.17 -24.62 28.26
CA GLU A 42 -31.34 -23.81 27.06
C GLU A 42 -32.10 -22.54 27.49
N SER A 43 -31.39 -21.43 27.68
CA SER A 43 -32.02 -20.12 27.88
C SER A 43 -32.27 -19.46 26.53
N THR A 44 -33.47 -19.73 26.01
CA THR A 44 -34.08 -18.95 24.93
C THR A 44 -34.37 -17.54 25.45
N GLN A 45 -33.79 -16.49 24.85
CA GLN A 45 -34.36 -15.15 24.93
C GLN A 45 -34.78 -14.65 23.55
N SER A 46 -36.10 -14.47 23.48
CA SER A 46 -36.94 -13.95 22.42
C SER A 46 -36.41 -12.69 21.75
N GLY A 47 -36.60 -12.63 20.44
CA GLY A 47 -36.40 -11.44 19.62
C GLY A 47 -37.26 -10.26 20.06
N GLY A 48 -36.65 -9.08 19.94
CA GLY A 48 -37.31 -7.80 19.84
C GLY A 48 -36.90 -7.19 18.49
N GLN A 49 -37.82 -7.21 17.53
CA GLN A 49 -37.69 -6.48 16.28
C GLN A 49 -37.95 -5.00 16.60
N GLN A 50 -36.89 -4.19 16.62
CA GLN A 50 -37.01 -2.74 16.73
C GLN A 50 -36.74 -2.10 15.36
N SER A 51 -37.83 -1.65 14.76
CA SER A 51 -37.85 -0.78 13.61
C SER A 51 -37.33 0.62 13.98
N GLY A 52 -36.35 1.12 13.21
CA GLY A 52 -35.95 2.52 13.16
C GLY A 52 -34.98 2.94 14.25
N GLU A 53 -33.73 2.48 14.17
CA GLU A 53 -32.66 2.95 15.06
C GLU A 53 -31.91 4.14 14.45
N ASP A 54 -31.87 5.21 15.23
CA ASP A 54 -30.88 6.27 15.19
C ASP A 54 -29.47 5.63 15.14
N ILE A 55 -28.74 5.84 14.04
CA ILE A 55 -27.40 5.27 13.79
C ILE A 55 -26.38 6.07 14.61
N SER A 56 -26.55 6.11 15.94
CA SER A 56 -25.50 6.58 16.81
C SER A 56 -24.38 5.53 16.74
N LEU A 57 -23.21 5.90 16.20
CA LEU A 57 -21.94 5.16 16.30
C LEU A 57 -21.47 5.16 17.77
N GLY A 58 -22.35 4.73 18.66
CA GLY A 58 -22.20 4.82 20.10
C GLY A 58 -20.94 4.13 20.56
N LYS A 59 -20.43 4.59 21.70
CA LYS A 59 -19.26 3.98 22.34
C LYS A 59 -19.58 2.56 22.78
N TYR A 60 -18.75 1.58 22.40
CA TYR A 60 -18.84 0.22 22.94
C TYR A 60 -18.59 0.20 24.45
N SER A 61 -19.47 -0.48 25.19
CA SER A 61 -19.37 -0.62 26.65
C SER A 61 -19.86 -2.02 27.08
N PRO A 62 -18.98 -2.90 27.59
CA PRO A 62 -17.55 -2.68 27.84
C PRO A 62 -16.76 -2.48 26.54
N PRO A 63 -15.53 -1.91 26.61
CA PRO A 63 -14.69 -1.77 25.43
C PRO A 63 -14.44 -3.12 24.74
N ILE A 64 -14.48 -3.14 23.41
CA ILE A 64 -14.12 -4.29 22.59
C ILE A 64 -12.64 -4.25 22.22
N GLU A 65 -12.01 -5.41 22.05
CA GLU A 65 -10.61 -5.53 21.64
C GLU A 65 -10.54 -5.90 20.15
N LEU A 66 -9.68 -5.21 19.39
CA LEU A 66 -9.36 -5.53 18.00
C LEU A 66 -7.84 -5.69 17.85
N THR A 67 -7.41 -6.73 17.16
CA THR A 67 -6.01 -6.95 16.81
C THR A 67 -5.58 -6.12 15.61
N ALA A 68 -4.38 -5.55 15.67
CA ALA A 68 -3.85 -4.72 14.60
C ALA A 68 -2.35 -4.94 14.35
N MET A 69 -1.93 -4.75 13.11
CA MET A 69 -0.52 -4.55 12.77
C MET A 69 -0.25 -3.09 12.43
N ILE A 70 0.83 -2.53 12.97
CA ILE A 70 1.21 -1.12 12.76
C ILE A 70 2.67 -1.07 12.28
N TYR A 71 3.01 -0.12 11.42
CA TYR A 71 4.40 0.17 11.07
C TYR A 71 4.78 1.60 11.40
N ASP A 72 6.06 1.81 11.68
CA ASP A 72 6.67 3.12 11.85
C ASP A 72 7.39 3.54 10.55
N ARG A 73 7.14 4.78 10.12
CA ARG A 73 7.83 5.41 8.98
C ARG A 73 9.13 6.11 9.39
N GLY A 74 9.59 5.95 10.63
CA GLY A 74 10.80 6.57 11.17
C GLY A 74 10.64 8.05 11.54
N SER A 75 9.53 8.68 11.15
CA SER A 75 9.16 10.06 11.55
C SER A 75 8.23 10.11 12.77
N SER A 76 7.68 8.97 13.19
CA SER A 76 6.70 8.88 14.28
C SER A 76 7.40 8.52 15.59
N SER A 77 8.11 9.47 16.19
CA SER A 77 8.58 9.28 17.55
C SER A 77 7.41 9.39 18.52
N TYR A 78 7.00 8.26 19.09
CA TYR A 78 6.17 8.24 20.29
C TYR A 78 6.76 9.16 21.37
N LEU A 79 5.90 9.85 22.13
CA LEU A 79 6.39 10.65 23.25
C LEU A 79 7.06 9.72 24.29
N PRO A 80 7.96 10.24 25.15
CA PRO A 80 8.58 9.42 26.18
C PRO A 80 7.55 8.65 27.01
N GLY A 81 7.64 7.31 26.97
CA GLY A 81 6.74 6.39 27.68
C GLY A 81 5.46 6.00 26.92
N GLU A 82 5.23 6.52 25.72
CA GLU A 82 4.17 6.02 24.84
C GLU A 82 4.60 4.73 24.12
N THR A 83 3.62 3.90 23.80
CA THR A 83 3.78 2.67 23.01
C THR A 83 2.75 2.64 21.87
N PRO A 84 2.87 1.72 20.89
CA PRO A 84 1.84 1.56 19.86
C PRO A 84 0.43 1.34 20.41
N GLU A 85 0.30 0.66 21.56
CA GLU A 85 -0.99 0.41 22.23
C GLU A 85 -1.38 1.51 23.21
N ASN A 86 -0.42 2.31 23.71
CA ASN A 86 -0.63 3.32 24.73
C ASN A 86 -0.06 4.67 24.29
N ASN A 87 -0.81 5.39 23.46
CA ASN A 87 -0.48 6.73 23.01
C ASN A 87 -1.74 7.60 22.90
N THR A 88 -1.55 8.87 22.57
CA THR A 88 -2.63 9.85 22.41
C THR A 88 -3.74 9.38 21.46
N TRP A 89 -3.41 8.65 20.39
CA TRP A 89 -4.38 8.16 19.41
C TRP A 89 -5.15 6.93 19.90
N THR A 90 -4.47 5.91 20.42
CA THR A 90 -5.15 4.70 20.91
C THR A 90 -6.04 4.98 22.11
N LYS A 91 -5.62 5.90 23.00
CA LYS A 91 -6.47 6.40 24.10
C LYS A 91 -7.72 7.10 23.58
N ALA A 92 -7.57 7.99 22.60
CA ALA A 92 -8.72 8.71 22.03
C ALA A 92 -9.72 7.74 21.35
N ILE A 93 -9.23 6.68 20.70
CA ILE A 93 -10.06 5.62 20.11
C ILE A 93 -10.82 4.86 21.21
N GLU A 94 -10.15 4.41 22.27
CA GLU A 94 -10.81 3.71 23.39
C GLU A 94 -11.81 4.62 24.12
N GLU A 95 -11.47 5.88 24.36
CA GLU A 95 -12.32 6.85 25.06
C GLU A 95 -13.58 7.20 24.26
N LYS A 96 -13.45 7.43 22.95
CA LYS A 96 -14.57 7.87 22.09
C LYS A 96 -15.40 6.72 21.55
N LEU A 97 -14.76 5.63 21.17
CA LEU A 97 -15.41 4.52 20.46
C LEU A 97 -15.54 3.27 21.33
N GLY A 98 -14.78 3.15 22.43
CA GLY A 98 -14.78 1.92 23.23
C GLY A 98 -14.06 0.79 22.51
N ILE A 99 -13.10 1.12 21.64
CA ILE A 99 -12.29 0.15 20.91
C ILE A 99 -10.88 0.20 21.47
N ARG A 100 -10.39 -0.95 21.96
CA ARG A 100 -9.01 -1.13 22.38
C ARG A 100 -8.24 -1.86 21.28
N LEU A 101 -7.16 -1.25 20.81
CA LEU A 101 -6.27 -1.88 19.83
C LEU A 101 -5.22 -2.71 20.54
N LYS A 102 -5.15 -4.00 20.20
CA LYS A 102 -4.08 -4.91 20.57
C LYS A 102 -3.11 -5.05 19.40
N VAL A 103 -1.93 -4.48 19.53
CA VAL A 103 -0.94 -4.44 18.46
C VAL A 103 -0.14 -5.73 18.49
N ILE A 104 -0.50 -6.67 17.61
CA ILE A 104 0.15 -7.99 17.54
C ILE A 104 1.53 -7.93 16.87
N TRP A 105 1.79 -6.85 16.12
CA TRP A 105 3.08 -6.58 15.54
C TRP A 105 3.29 -5.08 15.33
N SER A 106 4.51 -4.61 15.65
CA SER A 106 4.98 -3.27 15.30
C SER A 106 6.46 -3.27 14.96
N GLY A 107 6.86 -2.48 13.98
CA GLY A 107 8.24 -2.40 13.51
C GLY A 107 8.42 -1.41 12.37
N SER A 108 9.56 -1.50 11.68
CA SER A 108 9.87 -0.64 10.55
C SER A 108 8.91 -0.87 9.38
N TYR A 109 8.75 0.14 8.52
CA TYR A 109 7.97 0.01 7.29
C TYR A 109 8.45 -1.16 6.40
N SER A 110 9.76 -1.40 6.29
CA SER A 110 10.29 -2.50 5.47
C SER A 110 9.99 -3.87 6.08
N ASP A 111 10.11 -4.01 7.41
CA ASP A 111 9.81 -5.27 8.09
C ASP A 111 8.32 -5.60 8.06
N TYR A 112 7.44 -4.58 8.04
CA TYR A 112 5.99 -4.77 8.04
C TYR A 112 5.52 -5.69 6.92
N TRP A 113 6.02 -5.49 5.70
CA TRP A 113 5.60 -6.26 4.53
C TRP A 113 6.05 -7.72 4.60
N ARG A 114 7.23 -7.96 5.17
CA ARG A 114 7.70 -9.34 5.44
C ARG A 114 6.77 -10.04 6.43
N GLU A 115 6.41 -9.35 7.50
CA GLU A 115 5.61 -9.93 8.58
C GLU A 115 4.16 -10.12 8.16
N LEU A 116 3.58 -9.18 7.41
CA LEU A 116 2.25 -9.34 6.82
C LEU A 116 2.20 -10.57 5.91
N THR A 117 3.25 -10.81 5.10
CA THR A 117 3.34 -12.00 4.25
C THR A 117 3.31 -13.30 5.08
N LEU A 118 3.93 -13.31 6.26
CA LEU A 118 3.89 -14.47 7.16
C LEU A 118 2.49 -14.67 7.78
N TYR A 119 1.82 -13.59 8.17
CA TYR A 119 0.44 -13.65 8.67
C TYR A 119 -0.55 -14.13 7.61
N MET A 120 -0.44 -13.62 6.37
CA MET A 120 -1.20 -14.10 5.22
C MET A 120 -0.97 -15.59 4.96
N ALA A 121 0.29 -16.04 4.92
CA ALA A 121 0.62 -17.43 4.65
C ALA A 121 0.18 -18.40 5.77
N SER A 122 0.09 -17.93 7.01
CA SER A 122 -0.36 -18.74 8.15
C SER A 122 -1.87 -18.71 8.40
N GLY A 123 -2.61 -17.83 7.71
CA GLY A 123 -4.04 -17.61 7.92
C GLY A 123 -4.37 -16.91 9.25
N ASN A 124 -3.38 -16.41 9.98
CA ASN A 124 -3.56 -15.75 11.28
C ASN A 124 -3.65 -14.22 11.14
N LEU A 125 -4.44 -13.72 10.19
CA LEU A 125 -4.55 -12.29 9.95
C LEU A 125 -5.06 -11.54 11.20
N PRO A 126 -4.54 -10.33 11.49
CA PRO A 126 -5.16 -9.43 12.46
C PRO A 126 -6.52 -8.94 11.96
N ASP A 127 -7.34 -8.41 12.87
CA ASP A 127 -8.63 -7.80 12.53
C ASP A 127 -8.44 -6.55 11.64
N LEU A 128 -7.36 -5.79 11.85
CA LEU A 128 -7.05 -4.57 11.11
C LEU A 128 -5.59 -4.54 10.64
N PHE A 129 -5.38 -4.28 9.36
CA PHE A 129 -4.04 -4.15 8.78
C PHE A 129 -4.07 -3.34 7.47
N PHE A 130 -2.89 -2.88 7.05
CA PHE A 130 -2.67 -2.21 5.78
C PHE A 130 -2.21 -3.23 4.74
N ALA A 131 -2.74 -3.11 3.52
CA ALA A 131 -2.30 -3.88 2.37
C ALA A 131 -2.08 -2.93 1.18
N TYR A 132 -1.04 -3.18 0.38
CA TYR A 132 -0.95 -2.60 -0.96
C TYR A 132 -1.71 -3.46 -1.97
N ALA A 133 -1.79 -2.97 -3.21
CA ALA A 133 -2.54 -3.62 -4.29
C ALA A 133 -2.15 -5.09 -4.49
N GLU A 134 -0.87 -5.44 -4.34
CA GLU A 134 -0.38 -6.82 -4.46
C GLU A 134 -0.96 -7.71 -3.35
N GLN A 135 -0.81 -7.32 -2.08
CA GLN A 135 -1.33 -8.10 -0.95
C GLN A 135 -2.86 -8.15 -0.98
N PHE A 136 -3.52 -7.04 -1.30
CA PHE A 136 -4.97 -6.98 -1.45
C PHE A 136 -5.47 -7.95 -2.54
N GLY A 137 -4.80 -7.99 -3.70
CA GLY A 137 -5.11 -8.92 -4.77
C GLY A 137 -4.98 -10.39 -4.35
N GLN A 138 -3.95 -10.73 -3.57
CA GLN A 138 -3.78 -12.08 -3.02
C GLN A 138 -4.88 -12.41 -1.99
N LEU A 139 -5.16 -11.50 -1.06
CA LEU A 139 -6.22 -11.67 -0.04
C LEU A 139 -7.61 -11.86 -0.66
N LEU A 140 -7.89 -11.18 -1.77
CA LEU A 140 -9.12 -11.38 -2.54
C LEU A 140 -9.19 -12.77 -3.18
N GLN A 141 -8.08 -13.28 -3.71
CA GLN A 141 -8.03 -14.61 -4.33
C GLN A 141 -8.21 -15.71 -3.28
N ASP A 142 -7.67 -15.48 -2.08
CA ASP A 142 -7.73 -16.43 -0.96
C ASP A 142 -9.03 -16.33 -0.14
N ASP A 143 -9.93 -15.40 -0.50
CA ASP A 143 -11.17 -15.08 0.26
C ASP A 143 -10.89 -14.81 1.76
N ALA A 144 -9.78 -14.11 2.03
CA ALA A 144 -9.22 -13.95 3.37
C ALA A 144 -9.57 -12.61 4.04
N ILE A 145 -10.47 -11.83 3.45
CA ILE A 145 -10.91 -10.51 3.95
C ILE A 145 -12.42 -10.36 3.85
N GLU A 146 -12.99 -9.60 4.78
CA GLU A 146 -14.44 -9.47 4.97
C GLU A 146 -15.10 -8.59 3.90
N ASP A 147 -16.36 -8.90 3.55
CA ASP A 147 -17.20 -8.02 2.75
C ASP A 147 -17.75 -6.87 3.61
N LEU A 148 -17.26 -5.65 3.38
CA LEU A 148 -17.63 -4.45 4.12
C LEU A 148 -18.86 -3.75 3.54
N THR A 149 -19.51 -4.29 2.50
CA THR A 149 -20.57 -3.61 1.74
C THR A 149 -21.74 -3.17 2.63
N ASP A 150 -22.25 -4.07 3.45
CA ASP A 150 -23.43 -3.78 4.27
C ASP A 150 -23.08 -2.89 5.47
N VAL A 151 -21.91 -3.13 6.08
CA VAL A 151 -21.35 -2.27 7.13
C VAL A 151 -21.18 -0.85 6.61
N TYR A 152 -20.63 -0.68 5.40
CA TYR A 152 -20.46 0.61 4.77
C TYR A 152 -21.80 1.31 4.55
N LYS A 153 -22.78 0.65 3.93
CA LYS A 153 -24.11 1.23 3.69
C LYS A 153 -24.82 1.65 4.97
N GLN A 154 -24.65 0.87 6.04
CA GLN A 154 -25.34 1.11 7.30
C GLN A 154 -24.66 2.17 8.17
N TYR A 155 -23.32 2.20 8.19
CA TYR A 155 -22.58 2.95 9.22
C TYR A 155 -21.69 4.07 8.68
N VAL A 156 -21.48 4.20 7.36
CA VAL A 156 -20.62 5.27 6.83
C VAL A 156 -21.21 6.64 7.14
N SER A 157 -20.40 7.53 7.72
CA SER A 157 -20.82 8.92 7.93
C SER A 157 -20.86 9.67 6.59
N PRO A 158 -21.73 10.70 6.42
CA PRO A 158 -21.75 11.50 5.19
C PRO A 158 -20.39 12.08 4.82
N ARG A 159 -19.63 12.56 5.82
CA ARG A 159 -18.28 13.10 5.62
C ARG A 159 -17.29 12.03 5.17
N THR A 160 -17.33 10.83 5.74
CA THR A 160 -16.47 9.72 5.31
C THR A 160 -16.81 9.30 3.89
N HIS A 161 -18.11 9.23 3.55
CA HIS A 161 -18.54 8.94 2.19
C HIS A 161 -18.01 9.98 1.20
N GLU A 162 -18.17 11.26 1.49
CA GLU A 162 -17.66 12.38 0.67
C GLU A 162 -16.14 12.25 0.42
N LEU A 163 -15.35 12.04 1.46
CA LEU A 163 -13.88 11.87 1.34
C LEU A 163 -13.49 10.66 0.48
N LEU A 164 -14.24 9.55 0.56
CA LEU A 164 -14.00 8.38 -0.27
C LEU A 164 -14.39 8.64 -1.74
N GLN A 165 -15.43 9.45 -1.99
CA GLN A 165 -15.80 9.87 -3.34
C GLN A 165 -14.79 10.85 -3.96
N GLU A 166 -14.14 11.70 -3.17
CA GLU A 166 -13.01 12.52 -3.65
C GLU A 166 -11.85 11.66 -4.15
N ALA A 167 -11.64 10.48 -3.55
CA ALA A 167 -10.67 9.48 -3.96
C ALA A 167 -11.30 8.33 -4.78
N LYS A 168 -12.30 8.63 -5.63
CA LYS A 168 -13.14 7.64 -6.31
C LYS A 168 -12.36 6.48 -6.94
N ALA A 169 -11.27 6.76 -7.66
CA ALA A 169 -10.49 5.70 -8.32
C ALA A 169 -9.93 4.69 -7.32
N ALA A 170 -9.41 5.15 -6.18
CA ALA A 170 -8.92 4.27 -5.12
C ALA A 170 -10.08 3.52 -4.43
N PHE A 171 -11.21 4.19 -4.23
CA PHE A 171 -12.40 3.57 -3.64
C PHE A 171 -13.01 2.49 -4.55
N ASP A 172 -13.09 2.74 -5.85
CA ASP A 172 -13.54 1.77 -6.85
C ASP A 172 -12.58 0.57 -6.90
N ALA A 173 -11.27 0.79 -6.80
CA ALA A 173 -10.26 -0.27 -6.79
C ALA A 173 -10.37 -1.21 -5.57
N CYS A 174 -11.00 -0.77 -4.48
CA CYS A 174 -11.29 -1.60 -3.32
C CYS A 174 -12.55 -2.47 -3.49
N HIS A 175 -13.28 -2.36 -4.62
CA HIS A 175 -14.42 -3.21 -4.91
C HIS A 175 -14.03 -4.43 -5.75
N SER A 176 -14.62 -5.58 -5.44
CA SER A 176 -14.48 -6.80 -6.24
C SER A 176 -15.85 -7.49 -6.34
N ASN A 177 -16.29 -7.80 -7.57
CA ASN A 177 -17.59 -8.44 -7.83
C ASN A 177 -18.79 -7.72 -7.17
N GLY A 178 -18.74 -6.39 -7.08
CA GLY A 178 -19.79 -5.58 -6.44
C GLY A 178 -19.73 -5.51 -4.91
N ARG A 179 -18.75 -6.17 -4.28
CA ARG A 179 -18.49 -6.12 -2.84
C ARG A 179 -17.38 -5.11 -2.52
N LEU A 180 -17.52 -4.33 -1.45
CA LEU A 180 -16.46 -3.48 -0.91
C LEU A 180 -15.56 -4.33 -0.01
N MET A 181 -14.30 -4.54 -0.41
CA MET A 181 -13.40 -5.49 0.27
C MET A 181 -12.29 -4.80 1.07
N ALA A 182 -12.14 -3.49 0.94
CA ALA A 182 -11.20 -2.70 1.73
C ALA A 182 -11.65 -1.24 1.79
N ILE A 183 -11.10 -0.47 2.75
CA ILE A 183 -11.25 0.99 2.77
C ILE A 183 -9.92 1.59 2.28
N PRO A 184 -9.91 2.39 1.20
CA PRO A 184 -8.67 2.96 0.70
C PRO A 184 -8.12 4.00 1.68
N SER A 185 -6.79 4.11 1.71
CA SER A 185 -6.14 5.31 2.25
C SER A 185 -6.36 6.45 1.26
N ALA A 186 -7.44 7.22 1.46
CA ALA A 186 -7.76 8.36 0.61
C ALA A 186 -6.78 9.51 0.89
N SER A 187 -5.93 9.82 -0.08
CA SER A 187 -5.18 11.08 -0.12
C SER A 187 -5.88 12.06 -1.07
N ASN A 188 -5.81 13.35 -0.75
CA ASN A 188 -6.33 14.37 -1.64
C ASN A 188 -5.48 14.43 -2.91
N THR A 189 -6.04 13.96 -4.02
CA THR A 189 -5.39 13.90 -5.33
C THR A 189 -4.97 15.29 -5.84
N ALA A 190 -5.67 16.36 -5.44
CA ALA A 190 -5.32 17.73 -5.82
C ALA A 190 -3.97 18.19 -5.22
N THR A 191 -3.54 17.59 -4.12
CA THR A 191 -2.25 17.88 -3.46
C THR A 191 -1.15 16.88 -3.79
N ALA A 192 -1.46 15.83 -4.55
CA ALA A 192 -0.54 14.72 -4.84
C ALA A 192 0.20 14.85 -6.19
N ALA A 193 0.03 15.98 -6.89
CA ALA A 193 0.70 16.18 -8.16
C ALA A 193 2.22 16.29 -7.97
N ASN A 194 2.98 15.47 -8.70
CA ASN A 194 4.43 15.58 -8.75
C ASN A 194 4.83 16.89 -9.44
N GLN A 195 5.60 17.72 -8.75
CA GLN A 195 6.01 19.06 -9.21
C GLN A 195 7.52 19.17 -9.25
N LEU A 196 8.03 20.03 -10.12
CA LEU A 196 9.41 20.51 -10.06
C LEU A 196 9.44 21.83 -9.31
N ALA A 197 10.33 21.93 -8.34
CA ALA A 197 10.64 23.18 -7.66
C ALA A 197 11.88 23.82 -8.29
N ILE A 198 11.87 25.14 -8.45
CA ILE A 198 12.97 25.92 -9.02
C ILE A 198 13.40 27.00 -8.04
N ARG A 199 14.71 27.20 -7.88
CA ARG A 199 15.31 28.28 -7.07
C ARG A 199 15.09 29.63 -7.75
N TYR A 200 13.99 30.30 -7.42
CA TYR A 200 13.63 31.58 -8.03
C TYR A 200 14.60 32.73 -7.68
N ASP A 201 15.28 32.63 -6.55
CA ASP A 201 16.36 33.54 -6.17
C ASP A 201 17.58 33.40 -7.09
N TRP A 202 17.96 32.18 -7.45
CA TRP A 202 19.00 31.92 -8.44
C TRP A 202 18.62 32.43 -9.83
N MET A 203 17.36 32.27 -10.22
CA MET A 203 16.87 32.86 -11.47
C MET A 203 17.04 34.38 -11.50
N LYS A 204 16.76 35.07 -10.39
CA LYS A 204 16.94 36.52 -10.29
C LYS A 204 18.40 36.93 -10.38
N ASN A 205 19.30 36.22 -9.70
CA ASN A 205 20.74 36.51 -9.76
C ASN A 205 21.29 36.42 -11.20
N LEU A 206 20.78 35.46 -11.98
CA LEU A 206 21.17 35.23 -13.36
C LEU A 206 20.30 35.95 -14.40
N ASN A 207 19.30 36.73 -13.96
CA ASN A 207 18.31 37.41 -14.83
C ASN A 207 17.58 36.47 -15.81
N LEU A 208 17.29 35.23 -15.37
CA LEU A 208 16.59 34.22 -16.16
C LEU A 208 15.07 34.46 -16.14
N GLN A 209 14.40 34.06 -17.22
CA GLN A 209 12.94 34.12 -17.34
C GLN A 209 12.29 32.79 -16.94
N ASP A 210 11.01 32.83 -16.57
CA ASP A 210 10.22 31.63 -16.26
C ASP A 210 10.20 30.65 -17.45
N PRO A 211 10.54 29.37 -17.25
CA PRO A 211 10.56 28.39 -18.33
C PRO A 211 9.16 28.15 -18.89
N LYS A 212 9.06 27.98 -20.21
CA LYS A 212 7.82 27.62 -20.92
C LYS A 212 7.92 26.25 -21.60
N THR A 213 9.14 25.75 -21.77
CA THR A 213 9.44 24.47 -22.41
C THR A 213 10.48 23.69 -21.63
N MET A 214 10.63 22.40 -21.95
CA MET A 214 11.73 21.61 -21.39
C MET A 214 13.10 22.13 -21.82
N ASP A 215 13.23 22.71 -23.02
CA ASP A 215 14.49 23.32 -23.46
C ASP A 215 14.86 24.54 -22.60
N ASP A 216 13.87 25.36 -22.22
CA ASP A 216 14.10 26.47 -21.27
C ASP A 216 14.58 25.93 -19.91
N LEU A 217 13.95 24.87 -19.41
CA LEU A 217 14.35 24.24 -18.15
C LEU A 217 15.78 23.68 -18.23
N LEU A 218 16.14 23.00 -19.33
CA LEU A 218 17.50 22.49 -19.53
C LEU A 218 18.54 23.61 -19.61
N ASN A 219 18.19 24.75 -20.22
CA ASN A 219 19.05 25.93 -20.22
C ASN A 219 19.21 26.54 -18.82
N ILE A 220 18.14 26.55 -18.00
CA ILE A 220 18.19 26.97 -16.60
C ILE A 220 19.07 26.03 -15.78
N ILE A 221 18.92 24.71 -15.93
CA ILE A 221 19.76 23.69 -15.27
C ILE A 221 21.24 23.94 -15.60
N ARG A 222 21.56 24.18 -16.88
CA ARG A 222 22.91 24.52 -17.31
C ARG A 222 23.42 25.80 -16.63
N ALA A 223 22.62 26.86 -16.62
CA ALA A 223 23.00 28.14 -16.02
C ALA A 223 23.21 28.02 -14.50
N PHE A 224 22.35 27.26 -13.82
CA PHE A 224 22.50 26.97 -12.39
C PHE A 224 23.75 26.15 -12.07
N THR A 225 24.32 25.43 -13.04
CA THR A 225 25.53 24.64 -12.81
C THR A 225 26.80 25.45 -13.09
N PHE A 226 26.78 26.33 -14.10
CA PHE A 226 28.01 26.92 -14.64
C PHE A 226 28.10 28.44 -14.54
N ASP A 227 27.02 29.12 -14.18
CA ASP A 227 26.95 30.58 -14.22
C ASP A 227 26.91 31.21 -12.80
N ASP A 228 27.37 30.48 -11.76
CA ASP A 228 27.50 30.92 -10.34
C ASP A 228 26.20 31.54 -9.78
N PRO A 229 25.09 30.76 -9.71
CA PRO A 229 23.78 31.30 -9.33
C PRO A 229 23.71 31.77 -7.86
N ASP A 230 24.58 31.28 -6.97
CA ASP A 230 24.65 31.66 -5.57
C ASP A 230 25.70 32.75 -5.28
N GLN A 231 26.47 33.15 -6.29
CA GLN A 231 27.40 34.30 -6.29
C GLN A 231 28.57 34.14 -5.31
N ASN A 232 29.04 32.90 -5.13
CA ASN A 232 30.14 32.59 -4.21
C ASN A 232 31.50 32.49 -4.95
N GLY A 233 31.49 32.48 -6.28
CA GLY A 233 32.68 32.38 -7.14
C GLY A 233 33.31 30.98 -7.21
N GLN A 234 32.59 29.93 -6.82
CA GLN A 234 32.99 28.53 -6.84
C GLN A 234 32.05 27.71 -7.73
N ASP A 235 32.59 26.67 -8.36
CA ASP A 235 31.81 25.73 -9.16
C ASP A 235 31.26 24.60 -8.26
N ASP A 236 30.37 24.93 -7.32
CA ASP A 236 29.80 24.00 -6.32
C ASP A 236 28.27 23.87 -6.36
N THR A 237 27.65 24.32 -7.45
CA THR A 237 26.21 24.31 -7.66
C THR A 237 25.79 23.24 -8.68
N PHE A 238 24.68 22.56 -8.42
CA PHE A 238 24.06 21.59 -9.32
C PHE A 238 22.74 22.12 -9.86
N GLY A 239 22.53 21.99 -11.17
CA GLY A 239 21.32 22.47 -11.84
C GLY A 239 20.08 21.62 -11.57
N LEU A 240 20.25 20.30 -11.36
CA LEU A 240 19.17 19.38 -11.04
C LEU A 240 19.60 18.43 -9.91
N ILE A 241 18.80 18.38 -8.86
CA ILE A 241 19.02 17.50 -7.71
C ILE A 241 17.96 16.40 -7.74
N ALA A 242 18.38 15.17 -7.48
CA ALA A 242 17.52 13.99 -7.39
C ALA A 242 18.00 13.07 -6.27
N ASN A 243 17.19 12.09 -5.89
CA ASN A 243 17.57 10.99 -5.00
C ASN A 243 17.98 9.74 -5.78
N ASP A 244 18.57 8.75 -5.09
CA ASP A 244 18.98 7.46 -5.64
C ASP A 244 17.85 6.73 -6.37
N MET A 245 16.64 6.83 -5.81
CA MET A 245 15.39 6.35 -6.40
C MET A 245 14.66 7.48 -7.12
N ILE A 246 15.16 7.84 -8.29
CA ILE A 246 14.70 8.99 -9.10
C ILE A 246 13.18 9.03 -9.37
N PHE A 247 12.49 7.88 -9.37
CA PHE A 247 11.03 7.77 -9.51
C PHE A 247 10.40 7.16 -8.26
N THR A 248 10.54 7.85 -7.13
CA THR A 248 9.87 7.47 -5.87
C THR A 248 9.07 8.64 -5.30
N THR A 249 8.25 8.38 -4.30
CA THR A 249 7.61 9.43 -3.50
C THR A 249 8.64 10.14 -2.62
N SER A 250 9.35 11.12 -3.20
CA SER A 250 10.26 12.03 -2.51
C SER A 250 10.07 13.47 -3.00
N ALA A 251 10.46 14.44 -2.17
CA ALA A 251 10.37 15.87 -2.53
C ALA A 251 11.28 16.27 -3.70
N ILE A 252 12.26 15.42 -4.04
CA ILE A 252 13.22 15.61 -5.14
C ILE A 252 13.06 14.53 -6.22
N SER A 253 11.86 13.94 -6.31
CA SER A 253 11.54 12.95 -7.34
C SER A 253 11.50 13.58 -8.74
N LEU A 254 11.84 12.79 -9.75
CA LEU A 254 11.87 13.21 -11.14
C LEU A 254 10.58 12.87 -11.92
N TYR A 255 9.50 12.51 -11.23
CA TYR A 255 8.19 12.33 -11.86
C TYR A 255 7.74 13.62 -12.58
N GLY A 256 7.88 14.78 -11.95
CA GLY A 256 7.54 16.06 -12.58
C GLY A 256 8.41 16.37 -13.81
N PHE A 257 9.68 15.98 -13.79
CA PHE A 257 10.60 16.11 -14.92
C PHE A 257 10.20 15.21 -16.08
N ALA A 258 9.94 13.93 -15.83
CA ALA A 258 9.48 12.99 -16.84
C ALA A 258 8.15 13.41 -17.47
N ASN A 259 7.21 13.89 -16.65
CA ASN A 259 5.91 14.40 -17.11
C ASN A 259 6.06 15.57 -18.09
N GLY A 260 7.08 16.41 -17.94
CA GLY A 260 7.41 17.49 -18.88
C GLY A 260 7.80 17.00 -20.28
N PHE A 261 8.26 15.76 -20.40
CA PHE A 261 8.49 15.06 -21.67
C PHE A 261 7.32 14.16 -22.09
N HIS A 262 6.16 14.26 -21.43
CA HIS A 262 5.02 13.36 -21.62
C HIS A 262 5.34 11.88 -21.35
N ALA A 263 6.29 11.63 -20.45
CA ALA A 263 6.64 10.30 -20.01
C ALA A 263 6.12 10.08 -18.58
N TYR A 264 5.39 8.99 -18.36
CA TYR A 264 4.61 8.77 -17.13
C TYR A 264 5.06 7.48 -16.43
N PRO A 265 6.21 7.48 -15.73
CA PRO A 265 6.72 6.28 -15.07
C PRO A 265 5.76 5.80 -13.96
N ASP A 266 5.76 4.49 -13.74
CA ASP A 266 4.97 3.76 -12.75
C ASP A 266 3.44 3.89 -12.85
N ILE A 267 2.98 4.44 -13.97
CA ILE A 267 1.57 4.65 -14.26
C ILE A 267 1.19 3.84 -15.50
N TRP A 268 0.01 3.21 -15.45
CA TRP A 268 -0.63 2.69 -16.65
C TRP A 268 -1.38 3.82 -17.36
N ILE A 269 -1.08 4.01 -18.64
CA ILE A 269 -1.66 5.08 -19.47
C ILE A 269 -2.40 4.46 -20.65
N GLU A 270 -3.36 5.20 -21.21
CA GLU A 270 -3.98 4.82 -22.48
C GLU A 270 -3.10 5.27 -23.64
N ASP A 271 -2.83 4.36 -24.58
CA ASP A 271 -2.19 4.70 -25.84
C ASP A 271 -3.18 5.41 -26.80
N SER A 272 -2.67 5.88 -27.94
CA SER A 272 -3.50 6.52 -28.98
C SER A 272 -4.63 5.64 -29.55
N SER A 273 -4.56 4.33 -29.33
CA SER A 273 -5.58 3.35 -29.75
C SER A 273 -6.55 2.99 -28.62
N GLY A 274 -6.40 3.57 -27.43
CA GLY A 274 -7.21 3.31 -26.24
C GLY A 274 -6.80 2.04 -25.47
N ASN A 275 -5.64 1.44 -25.77
CA ASN A 275 -5.14 0.30 -25.00
C ASN A 275 -4.37 0.78 -23.78
N LEU A 276 -4.50 0.05 -22.67
CA LEU A 276 -3.71 0.30 -21.48
C LEU A 276 -2.27 -0.20 -21.68
N VAL A 277 -1.30 0.70 -21.55
CA VAL A 277 0.14 0.43 -21.69
C VAL A 277 0.90 0.94 -20.47
N TYR A 278 1.99 0.26 -20.11
CA TYR A 278 2.77 0.63 -18.93
C TYR A 278 3.75 1.76 -19.24
N GLY A 279 3.58 2.92 -18.60
CA GLY A 279 4.27 4.17 -18.93
C GLY A 279 5.79 4.10 -18.81
N SER A 280 6.32 3.31 -17.87
CA SER A 280 7.77 3.17 -17.66
C SER A 280 8.53 2.55 -18.86
N VAL A 281 7.83 1.88 -19.78
CA VAL A 281 8.45 1.20 -20.93
C VAL A 281 8.07 1.82 -22.28
N GLN A 282 7.48 3.02 -22.26
CA GLN A 282 7.11 3.75 -23.48
C GLN A 282 8.32 4.49 -24.10
N PRO A 283 8.31 4.79 -25.42
CA PRO A 283 9.42 5.44 -26.10
C PRO A 283 9.89 6.75 -25.46
N GLU A 284 8.96 7.53 -24.91
CA GLU A 284 9.20 8.83 -24.28
C GLU A 284 10.13 8.69 -23.05
N MET A 285 10.03 7.59 -22.30
CA MET A 285 10.94 7.33 -21.18
C MET A 285 12.39 7.18 -21.63
N LYS A 286 12.65 6.67 -22.84
CA LYS A 286 14.01 6.60 -23.37
C LYS A 286 14.62 7.99 -23.53
N GLN A 287 13.84 8.96 -24.01
CA GLN A 287 14.29 10.34 -24.15
C GLN A 287 14.62 10.95 -22.79
N VAL A 288 13.74 10.77 -21.79
CA VAL A 288 13.98 11.22 -20.41
C VAL A 288 15.30 10.67 -19.88
N LEU A 289 15.51 9.36 -19.99
CA LEU A 289 16.72 8.71 -19.49
C LEU A 289 17.99 9.19 -20.22
N GLN A 290 17.91 9.48 -21.53
CA GLN A 290 19.03 10.04 -22.29
C GLN A 290 19.39 11.45 -21.81
N VAL A 291 18.40 12.29 -21.53
CA VAL A 291 18.61 13.63 -20.98
C VAL A 291 19.23 13.55 -19.59
N LEU A 292 18.68 12.72 -18.69
CA LEU A 292 19.23 12.53 -17.35
C LEU A 292 20.66 11.98 -17.38
N GLN A 293 20.96 11.04 -18.28
CA GLN A 293 22.32 10.55 -18.50
C GLN A 293 23.27 11.67 -18.91
N GLU A 294 22.84 12.56 -19.80
CA GLU A 294 23.66 13.67 -20.27
C GLU A 294 23.91 14.70 -19.16
N LEU A 295 22.87 15.05 -18.39
CA LEU A 295 23.00 15.97 -17.24
C LEU A 295 23.97 15.39 -16.20
N PHE A 296 23.88 14.10 -15.90
CA PHE A 296 24.80 13.42 -15.00
C PHE A 296 26.24 13.42 -15.56
N ARG A 297 26.42 13.06 -16.83
CA ARG A 297 27.73 13.02 -17.50
C ARG A 297 28.43 14.38 -17.54
N THR A 298 27.65 15.45 -17.59
CA THR A 298 28.16 16.83 -17.68
C THR A 298 28.26 17.53 -16.33
N GLY A 299 28.00 16.82 -15.22
CA GLY A 299 28.13 17.37 -13.86
C GLY A 299 27.00 18.32 -13.44
N GLN A 300 25.89 18.35 -14.18
CA GLN A 300 24.72 19.17 -13.86
C GLN A 300 23.80 18.53 -12.81
N MET A 301 24.08 17.27 -12.46
CA MET A 301 23.44 16.53 -11.37
C MET A 301 24.49 16.11 -10.36
N ASP A 302 24.09 16.08 -9.08
CA ASP A 302 24.94 15.63 -7.99
C ASP A 302 25.44 14.19 -8.22
N THR A 303 26.74 13.96 -8.06
CA THR A 303 27.34 12.62 -8.22
C THR A 303 27.05 11.70 -7.03
N GLU A 304 26.69 12.27 -5.88
CA GLU A 304 26.34 11.54 -4.65
C GLU A 304 24.86 11.13 -4.62
N ILE A 305 24.16 11.18 -5.76
CA ILE A 305 22.76 10.74 -5.86
C ILE A 305 22.57 9.30 -5.34
N HIS A 306 23.58 8.43 -5.41
CA HIS A 306 23.49 7.02 -4.99
C HIS A 306 23.88 6.75 -3.53
N THR A 307 24.33 7.76 -2.78
CA THR A 307 24.89 7.62 -1.43
C THR A 307 24.10 8.38 -0.37
N GLN A 308 23.08 9.16 -0.77
CA GLN A 308 22.21 9.96 0.09
C GLN A 308 20.91 9.24 0.48
#